data_AF-F7PQE4-F1
#
_entry.id   AF-F7PQE4-F1
#
_cell.length_a   1.000
_cell.length_b   1.000
_cell.length_c   1.000
_cell.angle_alpha   90.00
_cell.angle_beta   90.00
_cell.angle_gamma   90.00
#
_symmetry.space_group_name_H-M   'P 1'
#
loop_
_entity.id
_entity.type
_entity.pdbx_description
1 polymer ?
#
loop_
_entity_poly.entity_id
_entity_poly.type
_entity_poly.pdbx_seq_one_letter_code
_entity_poly.pdbx_strand_id
1 'polypeptide(L)'
;MPTDNDEGSAVPPGSDDVDDVPMITCERCGREWNLTYELDELAVGNQALEQFALDHQRHTGHFPDGVSTWQADCRQCPESVQRLDERGARRWAQTHARHTDHAVEVTHADEESALIERSE
;
A
#
# COMPACT_ATOMS: atom_id res chain seq x y z
N MET A 1 -18.19 62.94 -3.23
CA MET A 1 -16.80 62.46 -3.14
C MET A 1 -16.85 60.97 -2.86
N PRO A 2 -16.30 60.12 -3.73
CA PRO A 2 -16.20 58.68 -3.50
C PRO A 2 -14.94 58.39 -2.67
N THR A 3 -15.04 57.50 -1.68
CA THR A 3 -13.87 56.81 -1.12
C THR A 3 -14.19 55.33 -1.08
N ASP A 4 -13.78 54.71 -2.18
CA ASP A 4 -13.49 53.30 -2.40
C ASP A 4 -12.46 52.85 -1.36
N ASN A 5 -12.83 51.95 -0.45
CA ASN A 5 -11.89 51.16 0.35
C ASN A 5 -12.62 49.99 1.03
N ASP A 6 -13.18 49.06 0.24
CA ASP A 6 -13.49 47.72 0.76
C ASP A 6 -12.26 46.87 0.51
N GLU A 7 -11.37 47.00 1.50
CA GLU A 7 -10.10 46.33 1.67
C GLU A 7 -10.28 44.82 1.43
N GLY A 8 -9.43 44.29 0.56
CA GLY A 8 -9.58 42.97 -0.03
C GLY A 8 -9.99 41.91 0.97
N SER A 9 -11.03 41.18 0.60
CA SER A 9 -11.34 39.85 1.14
C SER A 9 -10.09 39.01 1.00
N ALA A 10 -9.23 39.07 2.01
CA ALA A 10 -8.16 38.12 2.23
C ALA A 10 -8.88 36.83 2.58
N VAL A 11 -9.28 36.11 1.52
CA VAL A 11 -9.43 34.67 1.60
C VAL A 11 -8.09 34.22 2.21
N PRO A 12 -8.07 33.66 3.43
CA PRO A 12 -6.86 32.96 3.84
C PRO A 12 -6.57 31.97 2.71
N PRO A 13 -5.32 31.86 2.20
CA PRO A 13 -5.02 30.75 1.32
C PRO A 13 -5.48 29.53 2.10
N GLY A 14 -6.38 28.75 1.48
CA GLY A 14 -6.73 27.46 2.03
C GLY A 14 -5.41 26.83 2.41
N SER A 15 -5.24 26.58 3.70
CA SER A 15 -4.44 25.44 4.10
C SER A 15 -5.14 24.27 3.42
N ASP A 16 -4.73 23.98 2.18
CA ASP A 16 -4.61 22.64 1.65
C ASP A 16 -3.74 21.92 2.68
N ASP A 17 -4.38 21.60 3.80
CA ASP A 17 -3.86 20.84 4.92
C ASP A 17 -3.80 19.42 4.35
N VAL A 18 -2.75 19.18 3.54
CA VAL A 18 -2.24 17.86 3.17
C VAL A 18 -1.65 17.17 4.41
N ASP A 19 -2.24 17.37 5.58
CA ASP A 19 -1.85 16.82 6.88
C ASP A 19 -2.47 15.42 7.09
N ASP A 20 -3.49 15.07 6.31
CA ASP A 20 -4.09 13.72 6.30
C ASP A 20 -3.49 12.80 5.20
N VAL A 21 -2.45 13.26 4.49
CA VAL A 21 -1.79 12.43 3.48
C VAL A 21 -0.77 11.51 4.16
N PRO A 22 -0.91 10.18 4.05
CA PRO A 22 0.05 9.24 4.62
C PRO A 22 1.45 9.52 4.06
N MET A 23 2.38 9.74 4.99
CA MET A 23 3.81 9.90 4.71
C MET A 23 4.49 8.53 4.83
N ILE A 24 5.38 8.24 3.89
CA ILE A 24 6.19 7.03 3.91
C ILE A 24 7.67 7.38 3.88
N THR A 25 8.45 6.73 4.73
CA THR A 25 9.87 6.98 4.89
C THR A 25 10.67 5.74 4.50
N CYS A 26 11.87 5.96 3.96
CA CYS A 26 12.84 4.90 3.74
C CYS A 26 14.24 5.37 4.15
N GLU A 27 14.72 4.89 5.29
CA GLU A 27 16.03 5.17 5.86
C GLU A 27 17.14 4.69 4.94
N ARG A 28 16.93 3.58 4.23
CA ARG A 28 17.91 3.04 3.27
C ARG A 28 18.09 3.96 2.06
N CYS A 29 17.02 4.60 1.60
CA CYS A 29 17.07 5.60 0.53
C CYS A 29 17.38 7.01 1.05
N GLY A 30 17.23 7.25 2.37
CA GLY A 30 17.39 8.55 3.01
C GLY A 30 16.35 9.57 2.54
N ARG A 31 15.13 9.14 2.24
CA ARG A 31 14.07 9.99 1.68
C ARG A 31 12.71 9.67 2.30
N GLU A 32 11.84 10.66 2.22
CA GLU A 32 10.44 10.59 2.63
C GLU A 32 9.57 11.05 1.47
N TRP A 33 8.43 10.41 1.29
CA TRP A 33 7.46 10.72 0.25
C TRP A 33 6.09 10.95 0.87
N ASN A 34 5.40 12.00 0.42
CA ASN A 34 3.96 12.10 0.61
C ASN A 34 3.26 11.28 -0.48
N LEU A 35 2.25 10.50 -0.10
CA LEU A 35 1.48 9.70 -1.06
C LEU A 35 0.39 10.52 -1.77
N THR A 36 0.55 11.86 -1.85
CA THR A 36 -0.45 12.76 -2.46
C THR A 36 -0.66 12.41 -3.92
N TYR A 37 0.41 12.16 -4.67
CA TYR A 37 0.34 11.80 -6.08
C TYR A 37 -0.36 10.45 -6.30
N GLU A 38 -0.06 9.47 -5.45
CA GLU A 38 -0.69 8.15 -5.52
C GLU A 38 -2.17 8.18 -5.13
N LEU A 39 -2.56 9.04 -4.20
CA LEU A 39 -3.96 9.16 -3.76
C LEU A 39 -4.82 9.95 -4.75
N ASP A 40 -4.35 11.09 -5.24
CA ASP A 40 -5.10 11.97 -6.13
C ASP A 40 -4.98 11.57 -7.61
N GLU A 41 -3.76 11.27 -8.08
CA GLU A 41 -3.51 11.11 -9.52
C GLU A 41 -3.73 9.67 -10.01
N LEU A 42 -3.43 8.67 -9.16
CA LEU A 42 -3.62 7.25 -9.48
C LEU A 42 -4.95 6.68 -8.94
N ALA A 43 -5.71 7.47 -8.16
CA ALA A 43 -7.00 7.12 -7.57
C ALA A 43 -6.99 5.77 -6.80
N VAL A 44 -5.85 5.41 -6.23
CA VAL A 44 -5.66 4.09 -5.60
C VAL A 44 -6.32 4.04 -4.21
N GLY A 45 -6.74 5.19 -3.66
CA GLY A 45 -7.45 5.30 -2.39
C GLY A 45 -6.74 4.54 -1.26
N ASN A 46 -7.46 3.67 -0.56
CA ASN A 46 -6.92 2.88 0.56
C ASN A 46 -5.78 1.90 0.18
N GLN A 47 -5.44 1.75 -1.11
CA GLN A 47 -4.35 0.89 -1.60
C GLN A 47 -3.11 1.68 -2.06
N ALA A 48 -3.09 3.01 -1.92
CA ALA A 48 -1.94 3.83 -2.34
C ALA A 48 -0.63 3.40 -1.67
N LEU A 49 -0.66 3.13 -0.36
CA LEU A 49 0.49 2.63 0.39
C LEU A 49 0.99 1.27 -0.15
N GLU A 50 0.08 0.36 -0.48
CA GLU A 50 0.42 -0.96 -1.03
C GLU A 50 1.08 -0.85 -2.40
N GLN A 51 0.51 -0.04 -3.29
CA GLN A 51 1.11 0.16 -4.61
C GLN A 51 2.48 0.82 -4.52
N PHE A 52 2.64 1.87 -3.70
CA PHE A 52 3.95 2.49 -3.52
C PHE A 52 4.96 1.51 -2.94
N ALA A 53 4.60 0.76 -1.90
CA ALA A 53 5.50 -0.21 -1.28
C ALA A 53 5.97 -1.29 -2.27
N LEU A 54 5.06 -1.86 -3.06
CA LEU A 54 5.37 -2.87 -4.06
C LEU A 54 6.19 -2.30 -5.22
N ASP A 55 5.87 -1.09 -5.68
CA ASP A 55 6.62 -0.42 -6.74
C ASP A 55 8.03 -0.02 -6.28
N HIS A 56 8.14 0.54 -5.07
CA HIS A 56 9.41 0.87 -4.44
C HIS A 56 10.28 -0.37 -4.33
N GLN A 57 9.75 -1.49 -3.84
CA GLN A 57 10.50 -2.75 -3.77
C GLN A 57 10.94 -3.26 -5.15
N ARG A 58 10.13 -3.11 -6.20
CA ARG A 58 10.51 -3.51 -7.56
C ARG A 58 11.66 -2.66 -8.11
N HIS A 59 11.71 -1.38 -7.76
CA HIS A 59 12.71 -0.45 -8.27
C HIS A 59 13.98 -0.36 -7.41
N THR A 60 13.86 -0.52 -6.10
CA THR A 60 14.97 -0.35 -5.13
C THR A 60 15.41 -1.67 -4.48
N GLY A 61 14.66 -2.75 -4.65
CA GLY A 61 14.96 -4.07 -4.10
C GLY A 61 14.68 -4.22 -2.61
N HIS A 62 14.04 -3.24 -1.96
CA HIS A 62 13.67 -3.29 -0.55
C HIS A 62 12.34 -2.59 -0.28
N PHE A 63 11.68 -2.93 0.83
CA PHE A 63 10.50 -2.20 1.27
C PHE A 63 10.87 -0.92 2.03
N PRO A 64 10.00 0.11 2.01
CA PRO A 64 10.09 1.27 2.89
C PRO A 64 10.03 0.89 4.37
N ASP A 65 10.38 1.80 5.27
CA ASP A 65 10.43 1.49 6.70
C ASP A 65 9.04 1.24 7.27
N GLY A 66 8.95 0.29 8.21
CA GLY A 66 7.67 -0.10 8.82
C GLY A 66 6.73 -0.85 7.87
N VAL A 67 7.17 -1.16 6.66
CA VAL A 67 6.39 -1.91 5.68
C VAL A 67 6.86 -3.36 5.61
N SER A 68 5.98 -4.26 6.01
CA SER A 68 6.15 -5.70 5.88
C SER A 68 5.02 -6.27 5.03
N THR A 69 5.36 -7.13 4.08
CA THR A 69 4.38 -7.79 3.20
C THR A 69 4.01 -9.17 3.68
N TRP A 70 2.77 -9.53 3.42
CA TRP A 70 2.29 -10.89 3.33
C TRP A 70 2.52 -11.44 1.93
N GLN A 71 3.27 -12.52 1.85
CA GLN A 71 3.54 -13.27 0.65
C GLN A 71 2.65 -14.52 0.67
N ALA A 72 1.92 -14.78 -0.41
CA ALA A 72 1.22 -16.05 -0.60
C ALA A 72 1.83 -16.77 -1.81
N ASP A 73 2.46 -17.91 -1.56
CA ASP A 73 3.14 -18.74 -2.54
C ASP A 73 2.42 -20.08 -2.71
N CYS A 74 2.04 -20.38 -3.94
CA CYS A 74 1.55 -21.71 -4.24
C CYS A 74 2.71 -22.71 -4.21
N ARG A 75 2.58 -23.81 -3.46
CA ARG A 75 3.62 -24.84 -3.40
C ARG A 75 3.67 -25.73 -4.65
N GLN A 76 2.67 -25.63 -5.53
CA GLN A 76 2.47 -26.52 -6.68
C GLN A 76 2.59 -25.82 -8.03
N CYS A 77 2.53 -24.49 -8.08
CA CYS A 77 2.65 -23.74 -9.32
C CYS A 77 3.45 -22.44 -9.10
N PRO A 78 3.94 -21.77 -10.16
CA PRO A 78 4.77 -20.58 -10.02
C PRO A 78 3.98 -19.32 -9.61
N GLU A 79 2.68 -19.43 -9.36
CA GLU A 79 1.82 -18.30 -9.02
C GLU A 79 2.03 -17.88 -7.57
N SER A 80 2.18 -16.57 -7.36
CA SER A 80 2.31 -15.97 -6.05
C SER A 80 1.78 -14.55 -6.02
N VAL A 81 1.47 -14.05 -4.82
CA VAL A 81 1.03 -12.66 -4.63
C VAL A 81 1.67 -12.05 -3.38
N GLN A 82 2.03 -10.77 -3.48
CA GLN A 82 2.45 -9.95 -2.34
C GLN A 82 1.36 -8.93 -2.02
N ARG A 83 1.03 -8.79 -0.74
CA ARG A 83 0.09 -7.81 -0.19
C ARG A 83 0.65 -7.18 1.07
N LEU A 84 0.25 -5.95 1.36
CA LEU A 84 0.50 -5.36 2.68
C LEU A 84 -0.48 -5.89 3.72
N ASP A 85 -1.69 -6.27 3.30
CA ASP A 85 -2.70 -6.77 4.22
C ASP A 85 -2.80 -8.31 4.21
N GLU A 86 -2.79 -8.90 5.41
CA GLU A 86 -2.94 -10.34 5.63
C GLU A 86 -4.21 -10.90 4.96
N ARG A 87 -5.31 -10.13 5.06
CA ARG A 87 -6.61 -10.54 4.54
C ARG A 87 -6.58 -10.73 3.03
N GLY A 88 -5.91 -9.85 2.31
CA GLY A 88 -5.71 -9.91 0.86
C GLY A 88 -4.92 -11.14 0.46
N ALA A 89 -3.79 -11.39 1.13
CA ALA A 89 -2.96 -12.57 0.89
C ALA A 89 -3.73 -13.87 1.18
N ARG A 90 -4.40 -13.95 2.34
CA ARG A 90 -5.23 -15.11 2.72
C ARG A 90 -6.41 -15.34 1.79
N ARG A 91 -7.10 -14.28 1.36
CA ARG A 91 -8.24 -14.39 0.44
C ARG A 91 -7.79 -14.92 -0.91
N TRP A 92 -6.66 -14.43 -1.41
CA TRP A 92 -6.06 -14.97 -2.64
C TRP A 92 -5.73 -16.45 -2.46
N ALA A 93 -5.03 -16.81 -1.38
CA ALA A 93 -4.65 -18.18 -1.09
C ALA A 93 -5.85 -19.13 -1.02
N GLN A 94 -6.91 -18.76 -0.30
CA GLN A 94 -8.16 -19.53 -0.22
C GLN A 94 -8.84 -19.67 -1.58
N THR A 95 -8.89 -18.58 -2.36
CA THR A 95 -9.50 -18.61 -3.69
C THR A 95 -8.70 -19.51 -4.64
N HIS A 96 -7.37 -19.41 -4.58
CA HIS A 96 -6.47 -20.23 -5.39
C HIS A 96 -6.60 -21.71 -5.02
N ALA A 97 -6.50 -22.06 -3.73
CA ALA A 97 -6.67 -23.42 -3.24
C ALA A 97 -8.03 -24.01 -3.66
N ARG A 98 -9.11 -23.21 -3.61
CA ARG A 98 -10.44 -23.66 -4.05
C ARG A 98 -10.53 -23.97 -5.55
N HIS A 99 -9.84 -23.21 -6.39
CA HIS A 99 -9.91 -23.38 -7.85
C HIS A 99 -8.93 -24.43 -8.40
N THR A 100 -7.82 -24.64 -7.69
CA THR A 100 -6.70 -25.44 -8.20
C THR A 100 -6.45 -26.70 -7.38
N ASP A 101 -7.05 -26.81 -6.20
CA ASP A 101 -6.70 -27.83 -5.20
C ASP A 101 -5.28 -27.72 -4.67
N HIS A 102 -4.62 -26.60 -4.89
CA HIS A 102 -3.24 -26.41 -4.45
C HIS A 102 -3.17 -25.91 -3.00
N ALA A 103 -2.17 -26.41 -2.27
CA ALA A 103 -1.71 -25.86 -1.02
C ALA A 103 -0.95 -24.54 -1.27
N VAL A 104 -1.36 -23.51 -0.55
CA VAL A 104 -0.75 -22.19 -0.61
C VAL A 104 -0.16 -21.87 0.75
N GLU A 105 1.12 -21.52 0.78
CA GLU A 105 1.79 -21.03 1.97
C GLU A 105 1.65 -19.51 2.03
N VAL A 106 1.28 -18.98 3.18
CA VAL A 106 1.18 -17.56 3.45
C VAL A 106 2.21 -17.20 4.51
N THR A 107 3.20 -16.40 4.16
CA THR A 107 4.28 -15.93 5.03
C THR A 107 4.20 -14.42 5.22
N HIS A 108 4.63 -13.94 6.38
CA HIS A 108 4.83 -12.52 6.65
C HIS A 108 6.31 -12.29 6.91
N ALA A 109 6.84 -11.13 6.51
CA ALA A 109 8.27 -10.84 6.48
C ALA A 109 9.04 -11.12 7.80
N ASP A 110 8.34 -11.16 8.94
CA ASP A 110 8.91 -11.40 10.28
C ASP A 110 8.16 -12.47 11.12
N GLU A 111 7.16 -13.18 10.57
CA GLU A 111 6.28 -14.07 11.36
C GLU A 111 6.07 -15.48 10.78
N GLU A 112 5.50 -16.35 11.63
CA GLU A 112 5.21 -17.77 11.39
C GLU A 112 4.36 -18.00 10.12
N SER A 113 4.80 -18.91 9.26
CA SER A 113 4.12 -19.28 8.02
C SER A 113 2.81 -20.01 8.29
N ALA A 114 1.71 -19.58 7.67
CA ALA A 114 0.43 -20.28 7.69
C ALA A 114 0.22 -21.05 6.39
N LEU A 115 -0.15 -22.33 6.47
CA LEU A 115 -0.47 -23.15 5.31
C LEU A 115 -1.99 -23.22 5.09
N ILE A 116 -2.42 -22.97 3.87
CA ILE A 116 -3.84 -23.00 3.46
C ILE A 116 -4.01 -24.08 2.39
N GLU A 117 -4.86 -25.05 2.69
CA GLU A 117 -5.24 -26.15 1.81
C GLU A 117 -6.75 -26.10 1.55
N ARG A 118 -7.22 -26.85 0.55
CA ARG A 118 -8.67 -27.03 0.38
C ARG A 118 -9.19 -27.85 1.56
N SER A 119 -10.10 -27.28 2.35
CA SER A 119 -10.89 -28.03 3.33
C SER A 119 -11.81 -28.99 2.58
N GLU A 120 -11.74 -30.27 2.95
CA GLU A 120 -12.50 -31.38 2.33
C GLU A 120 -14.02 -31.23 2.44
#